data_AF-A0AA88AUD6-F1
#
_entry.id   AF-A0AA88AUD6-F1
#
_cell.length_a   1.000
_cell.length_b   1.000
_cell.length_c   1.000
_cell.angle_alpha   90.00
_cell.angle_beta   90.00
_cell.angle_gamma   90.00
#
_symmetry.space_group_name_H-M   'P 1'
#
loop_
_entity.id
_entity.type
_entity.pdbx_description
1 polymer ?
#
loop_
_entity_poly.entity_id
_entity_poly.type
_entity_poly.pdbx_seq_one_letter_code
_entity_poly.pdbx_strand_id
1 'polypeptide(L)' 'MYRHISKGSWTFSDQDHEWQVSDCTAEGLKCCLLLSMMPPEIVGEKLEPERLYDFVNIILSLQNKNGGLAAWEPTRGQK' A
#
# COMPACT_ATOMS: atom_id res chain seq x y z
N MET A 1 12.40 12.54 -12.61
CA MET A 1 12.08 11.74 -11.41
C MET A 1 11.74 10.34 -11.87
N TYR A 2 12.50 9.32 -11.45
CA TYR A 2 12.32 7.92 -11.89
C TYR A 2 11.49 7.08 -10.91
N ARG A 3 10.99 7.69 -9.83
CA ARG A 3 10.21 6.99 -8.81
C ARG A 3 8.81 6.70 -9.30
N HIS A 4 8.30 5.53 -8.95
CA HIS A 4 6.88 5.27 -8.99
C HIS A 4 6.12 6.13 -7.97
N ILE A 5 4.81 6.28 -8.14
CA ILE A 5 3.96 6.99 -7.16
C ILE A 5 4.05 6.32 -5.78
N SER A 6 3.90 7.08 -4.70
CA SER A 6 4.04 6.56 -3.31
C SER A 6 2.93 7.00 -2.35
N LYS A 7 2.01 7.88 -2.78
CA LYS A 7 0.87 8.30 -1.96
C LYS A 7 0.02 7.07 -1.61
N GLY A 8 -0.26 6.89 -0.33
CA GLY A 8 -1.01 5.75 0.19
C GLY A 8 -0.20 4.47 0.38
N SER A 9 1.11 4.50 0.15
CA SER A 9 1.97 3.33 0.39
C SER A 9 2.43 3.22 1.83
N TRP A 10 2.83 1.99 2.18
CA TRP A 10 3.63 1.71 3.36
C TRP A 10 5.06 1.34 2.95
N THR A 11 6.03 1.87 3.67
CA THR A 11 7.44 1.50 3.53
C THR A 11 7.74 0.24 4.36
N PHE A 12 8.91 -0.35 4.16
CA PHE A 12 9.35 -1.46 5.02
C PHE A 12 9.75 -1.02 6.44
N SER A 13 10.27 0.21 6.61
CA SER A 13 10.80 0.68 7.90
C SER A 13 9.90 1.69 8.59
N ASP A 14 9.97 2.94 8.15
CA ASP A 14 9.38 4.12 8.78
C ASP A 14 8.85 5.07 7.71
N GLN A 15 8.05 6.04 8.14
CA GLN A 15 7.35 6.94 7.23
C GLN A 15 8.31 7.83 6.43
N ASP A 16 9.46 8.23 7.01
CA ASP A 16 10.40 9.17 6.40
C ASP A 16 11.27 8.51 5.32
N HIS A 17 11.33 7.18 5.28
CA HIS A 17 11.99 6.46 4.20
C HIS A 17 11.29 6.68 2.85
N GLU A 18 9.98 6.93 2.84
CA GLU A 18 9.18 7.25 1.65
C GLU A 18 9.28 6.26 0.46
N TRP A 19 9.91 5.09 0.67
CA TRP A 19 10.08 4.07 -0.36
C TRP A 19 8.96 3.03 -0.26
N GLN A 20 7.98 3.19 -1.14
CA GLN A 20 6.81 2.32 -1.23
C GLN A 20 7.19 0.85 -1.45
N VAL A 21 6.51 -0.08 -0.78
CA VAL A 21 6.64 -1.52 -1.04
C VAL A 21 5.27 -2.17 -1.15
N SER A 22 5.05 -2.98 -2.19
CA SER A 22 3.73 -3.57 -2.51
C SER A 22 3.20 -4.49 -1.42
N ASP A 23 4.04 -5.36 -0.87
CA ASP A 23 3.67 -6.31 0.19
C ASP A 23 3.38 -5.58 1.52
N CYS A 24 4.24 -4.64 1.91
CA CYS A 24 4.06 -3.82 3.11
C CYS A 24 2.78 -3.01 3.03
N THR A 25 2.48 -2.44 1.85
CA THR A 25 1.23 -1.71 1.62
C THR A 25 0.01 -2.64 1.69
N ALA A 26 0.10 -3.85 1.11
CA ALA A 26 -0.99 -4.82 1.16
C ALA A 26 -1.27 -5.31 2.59
N GLU A 27 -0.23 -5.60 3.38
CA GLU A 27 -0.39 -5.98 4.79
C GLU A 27 -0.91 -4.81 5.62
N GLY A 28 -0.43 -3.58 5.40
CA GLY A 28 -0.96 -2.37 6.03
C GLY A 28 -2.46 -2.18 5.75
N LEU A 29 -2.88 -2.32 4.50
CA LEU A 29 -4.29 -2.28 4.11
C LEU A 29 -5.12 -3.34 4.85
N LYS A 30 -4.63 -4.59 4.86
CA LYS A 30 -5.29 -5.70 5.53
C LYS A 30 -5.42 -5.45 7.04
N CYS A 31 -4.38 -4.96 7.69
CA CYS A 31 -4.41 -4.56 9.10
C CYS A 31 -5.48 -3.49 9.35
N CYS A 32 -5.52 -2.42 8.55
CA CYS A 32 -6.55 -1.37 8.68
C CYS A 32 -7.97 -1.94 8.55
N LEU A 33 -8.21 -2.83 7.59
CA LEU A 33 -9.52 -3.47 7.39
C LEU A 33 -9.89 -4.38 8.56
N LEU A 34 -8.97 -5.20 9.06
CA LEU A 34 -9.22 -6.09 10.20
C LEU A 34 -9.51 -5.29 11.48
N LEU A 35 -8.71 -4.26 11.76
CA LEU A 35 -8.94 -3.37 12.91
C LEU A 35 -10.26 -2.63 12.79
N SER A 36 -10.69 -2.26 11.59
CA SER A 36 -11.99 -1.60 11.37
C SER A 36 -13.22 -2.43 11.77
N MET A 37 -13.04 -3.75 11.94
CA MET A 37 -14.09 -4.67 12.40
C MET A 37 -14.09 -4.86 13.92
N MET A 38 -13.09 -4.32 14.63
CA MET A 38 -12.99 -4.36 16.09
C MET A 38 -13.72 -3.18 16.74
N PRO A 39 -14.10 -3.28 18.04
CA PRO A 39 -14.71 -2.17 18.78
C PRO A 39 -13.79 -0.94 18.83
N PRO A 40 -14.27 0.27 18.48
CA PRO A 40 -13.46 1.50 18.49
C PRO A 40 -12.87 1.84 19.86
N GLU A 41 -13.48 1.38 20.95
CA GLU A 41 -12.98 1.57 22.31
C GLU A 41 -11.63 0.87 22.54
N ILE A 42 -11.28 -0.11 21.71
CA ILE A 42 -10.03 -0.87 21.78
C ILE A 42 -8.99 -0.33 20.78
N VAL A 43 -9.42 -0.03 19.56
CA VAL A 43 -8.50 0.24 18.42
C VAL A 43 -8.53 1.68 17.91
N GLY A 44 -9.39 2.52 18.47
CA GLY A 44 -9.60 3.91 18.03
C GLY A 44 -10.52 4.04 16.82
N GLU A 45 -10.52 5.24 16.24
CA GLU A 45 -11.31 5.54 15.05
C GLU A 45 -10.77 4.81 13.81
N LYS A 46 -11.69 4.49 12.90
CA LYS A 46 -11.35 3.83 11.65
C LYS A 46 -10.61 4.81 10.75
N LEU A 47 -9.78 4.27 9.87
CA LEU A 47 -9.16 5.07 8.82
C LEU A 47 -10.23 5.59 7.86
N GLU A 48 -10.11 6.85 7.44
CA GLU A 48 -10.98 7.44 6.42
C GLU A 48 -10.97 6.60 5.12
N PRO A 49 -12.13 6.35 4.50
CA PRO A 49 -12.23 5.56 3.27
C PRO A 49 -11.31 6.04 2.15
N GLU A 50 -11.11 7.35 2.02
CA GLU A 50 -10.25 7.97 1.01
C GLU A 50 -8.80 7.50 1.11
N ARG A 51 -8.31 7.26 2.33
CA ARG A 51 -6.97 6.71 2.53
C ARG A 51 -6.89 5.23 2.11
N LEU A 52 -7.94 4.46 2.37
CA LEU A 52 -8.01 3.07 1.88
C LEU A 52 -8.01 3.03 0.34
N TYR A 53 -8.65 3.99 -0.32
CA TYR A 53 -8.58 4.11 -1.78
C TYR A 53 -7.19 4.46 -2.27
N ASP A 54 -6.45 5.33 -1.58
CA ASP A 54 -5.05 5.60 -1.90
C ASP A 54 -4.20 4.32 -1.81
N PHE A 55 -4.43 3.47 -0.81
CA PHE A 55 -3.72 2.18 -0.63
C PHE A 55 -4.04 1.20 -1.77
N VAL A 56 -5.31 1.11 -2.17
CA VAL A 56 -5.74 0.26 -3.29
C VAL A 56 -5.15 0.78 -4.60
N ASN A 57 -5.15 2.09 -4.81
CA ASN A 57 -4.65 2.70 -6.04
C ASN A 57 -3.16 2.41 -6.25
N ILE A 58 -2.33 2.48 -5.20
CA ILE A 58 -0.91 2.13 -5.33
C ILE A 58 -0.71 0.65 -5.64
N ILE A 59 -1.43 -0.27 -4.96
CA ILE A 59 -1.35 -1.71 -5.23
C ILE A 59 -1.72 -2.03 -6.68
N LEU A 60 -2.82 -1.47 -7.18
CA LEU A 60 -3.25 -1.66 -8.57
C LEU A 60 -2.26 -1.08 -9.57
N SER A 61 -1.64 0.06 -9.26
CA SER A 61 -0.62 0.67 -10.13
C SER A 61 0.67 -0.15 -10.26
N LEU A 62 0.91 -1.11 -9.35
CA LEU A 62 2.08 -1.99 -9.32
C LEU A 62 1.88 -3.31 -10.07
N GLN A 63 0.67 -3.57 -10.54
CA GLN A 63 0.36 -4.79 -11.26
C GLN A 63 0.97 -4.79 -12.67
N ASN A 64 1.72 -5.84 -12.98
CA ASN A 64 2.29 -6.05 -14.31
C ASN A 64 1.29 -6.74 -15.25
N LYS A 65 1.58 -6.72 -16.55
CA LYS A 65 0.76 -7.37 -17.60
C LYS A 65 0.55 -8.88 -17.39
N ASN A 66 1.44 -9.54 -16.65
CA ASN A 66 1.33 -10.96 -16.31
C ASN A 66 0.51 -11.21 -15.04
N GLY A 67 -0.09 -10.18 -14.45
CA GLY A 67 -0.86 -10.24 -13.21
C GLY A 67 -0.03 -10.20 -11.92
N GLY A 68 1.31 -10.36 -12.00
CA GLY A 68 2.20 -10.31 -10.84
C GLY A 68 2.52 -8.88 -10.40
N LEU A 69 2.80 -8.71 -9.11
CA LEU A 69 3.22 -7.43 -8.53
C LEU A 69 4.69 -7.51 -8.11
N ALA A 70 5.45 -6.47 -8.43
CA ALA A 70 6.83 -6.33 -7.98
C ALA A 70 6.87 -5.59 -6.64
N ALA A 71 7.99 -5.71 -5.91
CA ALA A 71 8.15 -5.11 -4.58
C ALA A 71 8.08 -3.56 -4.64
N TRP A 72 8.95 -2.93 -5.43
CA TRP A 72 9.12 -1.46 -5.37
C TRP A 72 8.65 -0.69 -6.60
N GLU A 73 8.68 -1.27 -7.80
CA GLU A 73 8.26 -0.57 -9.02
C GLU A 73 7.76 -1.59 -10.06
N PRO A 74 6.83 -1.22 -10.95
CA PRO A 74 6.43 -2.09 -12.05
C PRO A 74 7.64 -2.51 -12.88
N THR A 75 7.58 -3.69 -13.49
CA THR A 75 8.64 -4.19 -14.35
C THR A 75 8.77 -3.30 -15.59
N ARG A 76 9.85 -2.51 -15.65
CA ARG A 76 10.16 -1.59 -16.77
C ARG A 76 11.11 -2.20 -17.80
N GLY A 77 11.86 -3.25 -17.43
CA GLY A 77 12.73 -4.00 -18.33
C GLY A 77 11.99 -5.12 -19.05
N GLN A 78 12.54 -5.57 -20.18
CA GLN A 78 12.08 -6.81 -20.80
C GLN A 78 12.53 -8.02 -19.97
N LYS A 79 11.73 -9.08 -20.01
CA LYS A 79 12.19 -10.41 -19.57
C LYS A 79 13.16 -10.98 -20.60
#